data_AF-A0AAD2HX01-F1
#
_entry.id   AF-A0AAD2HX01-F1
#
_cell.length_a   1.000
_cell.length_b   1.000
_cell.length_c   1.000
_cell.angle_alpha   90.00
_cell.angle_beta   90.00
_cell.angle_gamma   90.00
#
_symmetry.space_group_name_H-M   'P 1'
#
loop_
_entity.id
_entity.type
_entity.pdbx_description
1 polymer ?
#
loop_
_entity_poly.entity_id
_entity_poly.type
_entity_poly.pdbx_seq_one_letter_code
_entity_poly.pdbx_strand_id
1 'polypeptide(L)'
;MSGHHRITLAANPPYFDGDKTKYMGFVDSCTTYIGAYRSEFLLDETKILFILSYLRNEAGTSCTTSRWAMNWKQRNFKSLDGVKAGVTSATFLEELQRAFGDSNAEQVAAA
;
A
#
# COMPACT_ATOMS: atom_id res chain seq x y z
N MET A 1 -13.93 -6.90 36.25
CA MET A 1 -13.47 -7.27 34.90
C MET A 1 -12.96 -6.00 34.23
N SER A 2 -11.66 -5.72 34.31
CA SER A 2 -11.09 -4.52 33.69
C SER A 2 -11.01 -4.74 32.18
N GLY A 3 -11.94 -4.13 31.44
CA GLY A 3 -11.88 -4.08 29.98
C GLY A 3 -10.66 -3.26 29.57
N HIS A 4 -9.59 -3.93 29.15
CA HIS A 4 -8.48 -3.26 28.47
C HIS A 4 -9.04 -2.55 27.23
N HIS A 5 -9.18 -1.23 27.31
CA HIS A 5 -9.49 -0.42 26.15
C HIS A 5 -8.27 -0.51 25.23
N ARG A 6 -8.42 -1.24 24.11
CA ARG A 6 -7.40 -1.24 23.06
C ARG A 6 -7.39 0.16 22.46
N ILE A 7 -6.31 0.89 22.66
CA ILE A 7 -6.08 2.18 22.01
C ILE A 7 -5.89 1.89 20.52
N THR A 8 -6.69 2.53 19.67
CA THR A 8 -6.46 2.57 18.22
C THR A 8 -5.40 3.62 17.94
N LEU A 9 -4.25 3.21 17.40
CA LEU A 9 -3.10 4.07 17.16
C LEU A 9 -3.17 4.77 15.78
N ALA A 10 -3.82 4.15 14.80
CA ALA A 10 -4.02 4.72 13.47
C ALA A 10 -5.33 4.23 12.84
N ALA A 11 -5.94 5.07 12.01
CA ALA A 11 -7.08 4.69 11.18
C ALA A 11 -6.63 3.82 10.01
N ASN A 12 -7.49 2.87 9.59
CA ASN A 12 -7.23 2.10 8.37
C ASN A 12 -7.07 3.04 7.16
N PRO A 13 -6.11 2.78 6.27
CA PRO A 13 -5.99 3.54 5.02
C PRO A 13 -7.27 3.49 4.18
N PRO A 14 -7.53 4.51 3.36
CA PRO A 14 -8.61 4.44 2.38
C PRO A 14 -8.27 3.42 1.29
N TYR A 15 -9.30 2.88 0.62
CA TYR A 15 -9.10 2.15 -0.61
C TYR A 15 -8.61 3.08 -1.72
N PHE A 16 -7.73 2.57 -2.59
CA PHE A 16 -7.16 3.35 -3.68
C PHE A 16 -7.54 2.74 -5.04
N ASP A 17 -8.33 3.48 -5.81
CA ASP A 17 -8.90 3.07 -7.11
C ASP A 17 -8.03 3.45 -8.32
N GLY A 18 -7.03 4.31 -8.11
CA GLY A 18 -6.09 4.79 -9.12
C GLY A 18 -6.18 6.29 -9.42
N ASP A 19 -7.02 7.04 -8.71
CA ASP A 19 -7.06 8.49 -8.78
C ASP A 19 -5.74 9.11 -8.30
N LYS A 20 -4.90 9.53 -9.25
CA LYS A 20 -3.55 10.06 -8.97
C LYS A 20 -3.54 11.25 -7.99
N THR A 21 -4.62 12.03 -7.93
CA THR A 21 -4.74 13.18 -7.01
C THR A 21 -4.78 12.75 -5.54
N LYS A 22 -5.20 11.51 -5.27
CA LYS A 22 -5.28 10.92 -3.92
C LYS A 22 -4.08 10.07 -3.56
N TYR A 23 -3.15 9.87 -4.50
CA TYR A 23 -2.03 8.95 -4.35
C TYR A 23 -1.17 9.24 -3.12
N MET A 24 -0.73 10.50 -2.95
CA MET A 24 0.10 10.88 -1.81
C MET A 24 -0.60 10.67 -0.47
N GLY A 25 -1.88 11.05 -0.37
CA GLY A 25 -2.67 10.84 0.85
C GLY A 25 -2.89 9.37 1.19
N PHE A 26 -3.02 8.52 0.17
CA PHE A 26 -3.07 7.07 0.34
C PHE A 26 -1.76 6.51 0.90
N VAL A 27 -0.61 6.86 0.28
CA VAL A 27 0.71 6.41 0.75
C VAL A 27 1.00 6.89 2.17
N ASP A 28 0.69 8.15 2.48
CA ASP A 28 0.84 8.71 3.83
C ASP A 28 0.00 7.95 4.87
N SER A 29 -1.25 7.63 4.53
CA SER A 29 -2.13 6.83 5.41
C SER A 29 -1.58 5.41 5.64
N CYS A 30 -1.07 4.75 4.59
CA CYS A 30 -0.45 3.43 4.70
C CYS A 30 0.81 3.45 5.57
N THR A 31 1.69 4.42 5.35
CA THR A 31 2.96 4.53 6.11
C THR A 31 2.69 4.89 7.57
N THR A 32 1.72 5.75 7.85
CA THR A 32 1.25 6.06 9.21
C THR A 32 0.74 4.80 9.92
N TYR A 33 -0.12 4.00 9.27
CA TYR A 33 -0.63 2.76 9.85
C TYR A 33 0.47 1.75 10.14
N ILE A 34 1.35 1.50 9.15
CA ILE A 34 2.48 0.58 9.30
C ILE A 34 3.42 1.04 10.43
N GLY A 35 3.66 2.35 10.54
CA GLY A 35 4.47 2.94 11.61
C GLY A 35 3.85 2.76 13.00
N ALA A 36 2.54 2.99 13.12
CA ALA A 36 1.79 2.84 14.37
C ALA A 36 1.78 1.39 14.88
N TYR A 37 1.77 0.42 13.96
CA TYR A 37 1.72 -1.03 14.26
C TYR A 37 3.02 -1.75 13.85
N ARG A 38 4.17 -1.09 13.97
CA ARG A 38 5.46 -1.57 13.44
C ARG A 38 5.83 -3.01 13.82
N SER A 39 5.46 -3.47 15.02
CA SER A 39 5.72 -4.85 15.47
C SER A 39 5.00 -5.92 14.64
N GLU A 40 3.92 -5.56 13.94
CA GLU A 40 3.16 -6.44 13.05
C GLU A 40 3.71 -6.42 11.61
N PHE A 41 4.52 -5.41 11.27
CA PHE A 41 5.04 -5.14 9.93
C PHE A 41 6.57 -5.26 9.84
N LEU A 42 7.13 -6.30 10.48
CA LEU A 42 8.58 -6.52 10.52
C LEU A 42 9.17 -6.92 9.16
N LEU A 43 8.40 -7.63 8.34
CA LEU A 43 8.83 -8.13 7.04
C LEU A 43 8.33 -7.21 5.93
N ASP A 44 9.12 -7.07 4.86
CA ASP A 44 8.69 -6.31 3.69
C ASP A 44 7.46 -6.94 3.02
N GLU A 45 7.39 -8.26 3.03
CA GLU A 45 6.23 -8.99 2.53
C GLU A 45 4.92 -8.56 3.22
N THR A 46 4.91 -8.41 4.55
CA THR A 46 3.67 -8.04 5.26
C THR A 46 3.25 -6.61 4.96
N LYS A 47 4.21 -5.69 4.79
CA LYS A 47 3.93 -4.31 4.34
C LYS A 47 3.36 -4.28 2.92
N ILE A 48 3.96 -5.04 1.99
CA ILE A 48 3.53 -5.12 0.59
C ILE A 48 2.12 -5.71 0.51
N LEU A 49 1.87 -6.84 1.17
CA LEU A 49 0.56 -7.49 1.21
C LEU A 49 -0.52 -6.56 1.77
N PHE A 50 -0.19 -5.82 2.82
CA PHE A 50 -1.09 -4.83 3.40
C PHE A 50 -1.45 -3.76 2.38
N ILE A 51 -0.48 -3.10 1.74
CA ILE A 51 -0.77 -2.06 0.74
C ILE A 51 -1.56 -2.64 -0.44
N LEU A 52 -1.18 -3.82 -0.96
CA LEU A 52 -1.89 -4.51 -2.03
C LEU A 52 -3.36 -4.78 -1.68
N SER A 53 -3.70 -5.02 -0.42
CA SER A 53 -5.08 -5.27 0.03
C SER A 53 -5.99 -4.04 -0.10
N TYR A 54 -5.41 -2.83 -0.13
CA TYR A 54 -6.13 -1.57 -0.31
C TYR A 54 -6.18 -1.09 -1.77
N LEU A 55 -5.45 -1.72 -2.70
CA LEU A 55 -5.47 -1.40 -4.12
C LEU A 55 -6.73 -1.95 -4.81
N ARG A 56 -7.86 -1.35 -4.49
CA ARG A 56 -9.19 -1.67 -5.02
C ARG A 56 -10.10 -0.45 -4.87
N ASN A 57 -11.30 -0.52 -5.44
CA ASN A 57 -12.34 0.45 -5.12
C ASN A 57 -13.15 -0.03 -3.91
N GLU A 58 -13.95 0.88 -3.33
CA GLU A 58 -14.79 0.57 -2.16
C GLU A 58 -15.81 -0.55 -2.43
N ALA A 59 -16.30 -0.63 -3.67
CA ALA A 59 -17.26 -1.65 -4.10
C ALA A 59 -16.63 -3.05 -4.29
N GLY A 60 -15.30 -3.19 -4.18
CA GLY A 60 -14.59 -4.43 -4.44
C GLY A 60 -14.62 -4.90 -5.90
N THR A 61 -15.03 -4.05 -6.83
CA THR A 61 -15.08 -4.35 -8.26
C THR A 61 -13.74 -4.04 -8.94
N SER A 62 -13.54 -4.59 -10.14
CA SER A 62 -12.29 -4.41 -10.88
C SER A 62 -12.05 -2.95 -11.26
N CYS A 63 -10.93 -2.39 -10.81
CA CYS A 63 -10.46 -1.04 -11.12
C CYS A 63 -9.00 -1.09 -11.60
N THR A 64 -8.43 0.07 -11.94
CA THR A 64 -7.08 0.15 -12.50
C THR A 64 -6.03 -0.36 -11.52
N THR A 65 -6.13 0.01 -10.24
CA THR A 65 -5.23 -0.44 -9.18
C THR A 65 -5.38 -1.93 -8.86
N SER A 66 -6.61 -2.46 -8.85
CA SER A 66 -6.81 -3.89 -8.58
C SER A 66 -6.24 -4.77 -9.69
N ARG A 67 -6.35 -4.33 -10.96
CA ARG A 67 -5.72 -4.99 -12.11
C ARG A 67 -4.19 -4.90 -12.04
N TRP A 68 -3.66 -3.73 -11.70
CA TRP A 68 -2.23 -3.56 -11.49
C TRP A 68 -1.71 -4.45 -10.37
N ALA A 69 -2.41 -4.51 -9.23
CA ALA A 69 -2.07 -5.36 -8.09
C ALA A 69 -2.08 -6.84 -8.45
N MET A 70 -3.04 -7.28 -9.26
CA MET A 70 -3.09 -8.65 -9.78
C MET A 70 -1.86 -8.96 -10.65
N ASN A 71 -1.53 -8.08 -11.60
CA ASN A 71 -0.37 -8.24 -12.47
C ASN A 71 0.96 -8.20 -11.68
N TRP A 72 1.07 -7.29 -10.72
CA TRP A 72 2.24 -7.18 -9.85
C TRP A 72 2.44 -8.48 -9.06
N LYS A 73 1.37 -9.03 -8.47
CA LYS A 73 1.41 -10.33 -7.77
C LYS A 73 1.87 -11.45 -8.70
N GLN A 74 1.32 -11.55 -9.91
CA GLN A 74 1.73 -12.59 -10.88
C GLN A 74 3.23 -12.52 -11.23
N ARG A 75 3.80 -11.31 -11.29
CA ARG A 75 5.24 -11.13 -11.56
C ARG A 75 6.12 -11.38 -10.34
N ASN A 76 5.66 -11.03 -9.15
CA ASN A 76 6.51 -10.92 -7.96
C ASN A 76 6.22 -11.97 -6.88
N PHE A 77 5.17 -12.78 -7.00
CA PHE A 77 4.94 -13.93 -6.13
C PHE A 77 5.48 -15.21 -6.78
N LYS A 78 5.95 -16.14 -5.94
CA LYS A 78 6.40 -17.45 -6.41
C LYS A 78 5.25 -18.47 -6.47
N SER A 79 4.20 -18.27 -5.68
CA SER A 79 2.92 -19.01 -5.64
C SER A 79 2.12 -18.44 -4.43
N LEU A 80 1.43 -19.28 -3.66
CA LEU A 80 1.01 -18.98 -2.29
C LEU A 80 2.19 -18.87 -1.29
N ASP A 81 3.41 -19.23 -1.71
CA ASP A 81 4.64 -19.20 -0.89
C ASP A 81 5.18 -17.78 -0.62
N GLY A 82 4.49 -16.75 -1.10
CA GLY A 82 4.82 -15.36 -0.82
C GLY A 82 5.63 -14.65 -1.90
N VAL A 83 6.19 -13.50 -1.50
CA VAL A 83 6.94 -12.58 -2.36
C VAL A 83 8.32 -13.17 -2.73
N LYS A 84 8.74 -13.01 -3.99
CA LYS A 84 10.04 -13.47 -4.51
C LYS A 84 11.20 -12.81 -3.73
N ALA A 85 12.29 -13.57 -3.57
CA ALA A 85 13.51 -13.06 -2.96
C ALA A 85 14.04 -11.81 -3.68
N GLY A 86 14.47 -10.81 -2.91
CA GLY A 86 15.02 -9.54 -3.42
C GLY A 86 13.96 -8.45 -3.67
N VAL A 87 12.67 -8.77 -3.61
CA VAL A 87 11.61 -7.75 -3.65
C VAL A 87 11.45 -7.14 -2.26
N THR A 88 11.63 -5.82 -2.17
CA THR A 88 11.54 -5.07 -0.91
C THR A 88 10.34 -4.14 -0.91
N SER A 89 9.94 -3.65 0.27
CA SER A 89 8.87 -2.66 0.38
C SER A 89 9.25 -1.34 -0.29
N ALA A 90 10.54 -0.98 -0.29
CA ALA A 90 11.06 0.19 -0.99
C ALA A 90 10.90 0.08 -2.51
N THR A 91 11.38 -1.01 -3.11
CA THR A 91 11.25 -1.25 -4.57
C THR A 91 9.78 -1.34 -5.00
N PHE A 92 8.91 -1.89 -4.14
CA PHE A 92 7.48 -1.92 -4.38
C PHE A 92 6.86 -0.51 -4.39
N LEU A 93 7.20 0.35 -3.42
CA LEU A 93 6.71 1.74 -3.37
C LEU A 93 7.19 2.56 -4.58
N GLU A 94 8.41 2.33 -5.06
CA GLU A 94 8.90 2.96 -6.29
C GLU A 94 8.09 2.54 -7.53
N GLU A 95 7.79 1.25 -7.69
CA GLU A 95 6.93 0.77 -8.78
C GLU A 95 5.51 1.36 -8.68
N LEU A 96 4.98 1.47 -7.45
CA LEU A 96 3.68 2.03 -7.19
C LEU A 96 3.63 3.54 -7.51
N GLN A 97 4.68 4.29 -7.13
CA GLN A 97 4.87 5.70 -7.48
C GLN A 97 4.93 5.89 -8.99
N ARG A 98 5.71 5.07 -9.70
CA ARG A 98 5.78 5.14 -11.17
C ARG A 98 4.44 4.86 -11.84
N ALA A 99 3.62 3.99 -11.25
CA ALA A 99 2.32 3.64 -11.81
C ALA A 99 1.24 4.71 -11.54
N PHE A 100 1.22 5.29 -10.34
CA PHE A 100 0.08 6.09 -9.85
C PHE A 100 0.45 7.45 -9.26
N GLY A 101 1.73 7.73 -9.07
CA GLY A 101 2.22 9.05 -8.71
C GLY A 101 1.88 10.08 -9.79
N ASP A 102 1.69 11.31 -9.35
CA ASP A 102 1.55 12.46 -10.23
C ASP A 102 2.94 13.05 -10.52
N SER A 103 3.44 12.81 -11.73
CA SER A 103 4.74 13.33 -12.18
C SER A 103 4.80 14.86 -12.25
N ASN A 104 3.64 15.54 -12.26
CA ASN A 104 3.58 17.01 -12.28
C ASN A 104 3.59 17.61 -10.86
N ALA A 105 3.07 16.90 -9.85
CA ALA A 105 3.05 17.37 -8.46
C ALA A 105 4.45 17.41 -7.83
N GLU A 106 5.32 16.47 -8.18
CA GLU A 106 6.72 16.43 -7.71
C GLU A 106 7.57 17.60 -8.23
N GLN A 107 7.27 18.14 -9.42
CA GLN A 107 7.99 19.29 -9.98
C GLN A 107 7.60 20.62 -9.31
N VAL A 108 6.38 20.73 -8.78
CA VAL A 108 5.91 21.97 -8.12
C VAL A 108 6.40 22.05 -6.66
N ALA A 109 6.61 20.91 -5.99
CA ALA A 109 7.16 20.89 -4.62
C ALA A 109 8.69 21.10 -4.57
N ALA A 110 9.38 20.99 -5.70
CA ALA A 110 10.82 21.20 -5.83
C ALA A 110 11.19 22.59 -6.42
N ALA A 111 10.21 23.46 -6.65
CA ALA A 111 10.36 24.83 -7.15
C ALA A 111 10.06 25.85 -6.05
#